data_AF-A0A2I0JH88-F1
#
_entry.id   AF-A0A2I0JH88-F1
#
_cell.length_a   1.000
_cell.length_b   1.000
_cell.length_c   1.000
_cell.angle_alpha   90.00
_cell.angle_beta   90.00
_cell.angle_gamma   90.00
#
_symmetry.space_group_name_H-M   'P 1'
#
loop_
_entity.id
_entity.type
_entity.pdbx_description
1 polymer ?
#
loop_
_entity_poly.entity_id
_entity_poly.type
_entity_poly.pdbx_seq_one_letter_code
_entity_poly.pdbx_strand_id
1 'polypeptide(L)' 'MGYAQLVIGPAGSGKSTYCSSLYQYGQTIGWTIHINLDPAAVNFDYPVAIGT' A
#
# COMPACT_ATOMS: atom_id res chain seq x y z
N MET A 1 14.93 9.96 -8.54
CA MET A 1 15.33 8.58 -8.19
C MET A 1 14.16 7.99 -7.40
N GLY A 2 13.49 6.96 -7.90
CA GLY A 2 12.34 6.35 -7.23
C GLY A 2 12.78 5.19 -6.34
N TYR A 3 12.16 5.05 -5.17
CA TYR A 3 12.30 3.88 -4.32
C TYR A 3 11.05 3.02 -4.44
N ALA A 4 11.22 1.70 -4.40
CA ALA A 4 10.12 0.73 -4.38
C ALA A 4 10.32 -0.24 -3.21
N GLN A 5 9.22 -0.65 -2.60
CA GLN A 5 9.23 -1.62 -1.51
C GLN A 5 8.33 -2.80 -1.88
N LEU A 6 8.87 -4.02 -1.75
CA LEU A 6 8.13 -5.25 -1.95
C LEU A 6 7.68 -5.81 -0.59
N VAL A 7 6.39 -6.04 -0.43
CA VAL A 7 5.78 -6.58 0.79
C VAL A 7 5.12 -7.92 0.45
N ILE A 8 5.67 -9.02 0.98
CA ILE A 8 5.21 -10.39 0.71
C ILE A 8 5.07 -11.18 2.01
N GLY A 9 4.18 -12.19 2.03
CA GLY A 9 3.93 -13.01 3.21
C GLY A 9 2.63 -13.82 3.11
N PRO A 10 2.44 -14.83 3.98
CA PRO A 10 1.26 -15.69 3.98
C PRO A 10 -0.04 -14.93 4.32
N ALA A 11 -1.20 -15.57 4.10
CA ALA A 11 -2.49 -14.99 4.50
C ALA A 11 -2.49 -14.66 6.01
N GLY A 12 -3.07 -13.52 6.38
CA GLY A 12 -3.10 -13.05 7.77
C GLY A 12 -1.80 -12.42 8.30
N SER A 13 -0.72 -12.33 7.51
CA SER A 13 0.57 -11.77 7.96
C SER A 13 0.61 -10.23 8.08
N GLY A 14 -0.52 -9.53 7.90
CA GLY A 14 -0.61 -8.07 8.08
C GLY A 14 -0.14 -7.20 6.90
N LYS A 15 0.03 -7.76 5.70
CA LYS A 15 0.50 -7.01 4.51
C LYS A 15 -0.33 -5.75 4.22
N SER A 16 -1.65 -5.86 4.16
CA SER A 16 -2.54 -4.72 3.89
C SER A 16 -2.53 -3.69 5.02
N THR A 17 -2.43 -4.15 6.28
CA THR A 17 -2.27 -3.27 7.44
C THR A 17 -0.99 -2.45 7.34
N TYR A 18 0.13 -3.09 6.99
CA TYR A 18 1.41 -2.40 6.76
C TYR A 18 1.28 -1.34 5.67
N CYS A 19 0.71 -1.68 4.51
CA CYS A 19 0.51 -0.76 3.40
C CYS A 19 -0.38 0.44 3.78
N SER A 20 -1.46 0.22 4.53
CA SER A 20 -2.34 1.29 5.01
C SER A 20 -1.63 2.23 5.99
N SER A 21 -0.92 1.69 6.98
CA SER A 21 -0.15 2.51 7.93
C SER A 21 0.99 3.27 7.26
N LEU A 22 1.68 2.66 6.29
CA LEU A 22 2.73 3.32 5.52
C LEU A 22 2.16 4.47 4.68
N TYR A 23 1.01 4.28 4.04
CA TYR A 23 0.33 5.34 3.31
C TYR A 23 -0.03 6.51 4.22
N GLN A 24 -0.69 6.23 5.36
CA GLN A 24 -1.06 7.26 6.34
C GLN A 24 0.17 8.03 6.85
N TYR A 25 1.24 7.31 7.19
CA TYR A 25 2.50 7.92 7.58
C TYR A 25 3.09 8.79 6.46
N GLY A 26 3.06 8.31 5.21
CA GLY A 26 3.48 9.08 4.05
C GLY A 26 2.71 10.41 3.93
N GLN A 27 1.39 10.37 4.08
CA GLN A 27 0.56 11.58 4.05
C GLN A 27 0.94 12.57 5.15
N THR A 28 1.25 12.11 6.37
CA THR A 28 1.59 13.03 7.48
C THR A 28 2.93 13.74 7.28
N ILE A 29 3.87 13.14 6.56
CA ILE A 29 5.18 13.73 6.25
C ILE A 29 5.25 14.37 4.86
N GLY A 30 4.12 14.44 4.14
CA GLY A 30 4.02 15.04 2.80
C GLY A 30 4.60 14.18 1.67
N TRP A 31 4.74 12.87 1.88
CA TRP A 31 5.19 11.93 0.85
C TRP A 31 4.01 11.39 0.03
N THR A 32 4.20 11.36 -1.29
CA THR A 32 3.29 10.68 -2.20
C THR A 32 3.72 9.23 -2.35
N ILE A 33 2.91 8.30 -1.84
CA ILE A 33 3.16 6.86 -1.90
C ILE A 33 2.10 6.22 -2.79
N HIS A 34 2.54 5.52 -3.83
CA HIS A 34 1.67 4.77 -4.72
C HIS A 34 1.72 3.30 -4.34
N ILE A 35 0.56 2.71 -4.08
CA ILE A 35 0.45 1.30 -3.69
C ILE A 35 -0.21 0.55 -4.84
N ASN A 36 0.48 -0.46 -5.36
CA ASN A 36 -0.04 -1.40 -6.33
C ASN A 36 -0.22 -2.75 -5.62
N LEU A 37 -1.46 -3.16 -5.37
CA LEU A 37 -1.76 -4.36 -4.58
C LEU A 37 -2.70 -5.33 -5.29
N ASP A 38 -2.52 -6.58 -4.89
CA ASP A 38 -3.14 -7.83 -5.32
C ASP A 38 -4.64 -7.68 -5.72
N PRO A 39 -5.06 -8.16 -6.91
CA PRO A 39 -6.46 -8.13 -7.35
C PRO A 39 -7.44 -8.84 -6.39
N ALA A 40 -6.96 -9.67 -5.45
CA ALA A 40 -7.79 -10.33 -4.45
C ALA A 40 -8.20 -9.44 -3.26
N ALA A 41 -7.68 -8.21 -3.13
CA ALA A 41 -8.08 -7.30 -2.06
C ALA A 41 -9.41 -6.60 -2.40
N VAL A 42 -10.44 -6.83 -1.58
CA VAL A 42 -11.82 -6.39 -1.83
C VAL A 42 -12.11 -4.98 -1.30
N ASN A 43 -11.39 -4.53 -0.27
CA ASN A 43 -11.50 -3.19 0.31
C ASN A 43 -10.10 -2.57 0.42
N PHE A 44 -9.96 -1.33 -0.05
CA PHE A 44 -8.73 -0.54 0.07
C PHE A 44 -9.00 0.74 0.84
N ASP A 45 -8.23 0.99 1.90
CA ASP A 45 -8.30 2.22 2.71
C ASP A 45 -7.40 3.34 2.15
N TYR A 46 -6.83 3.14 0.97
CA TYR A 46 -5.92 4.07 0.29
C TYR A 46 -6.10 3.99 -1.22
N PRO A 47 -5.83 5.09 -1.95
CA PRO A 47 -5.93 5.11 -3.41
C PRO A 47 -4.95 4.11 -4.02
N VAL A 48 -5.51 3.17 -4.79
CA VAL A 48 -4.74 2.18 -5.56
C VAL A 48 -4.30 2.84 -6.86
N ALA A 49 -3.02 2.71 -7.20
CA ALA A 49 -2.46 3.38 -8.38
C ALA A 49 -2.81 2.71 -9.72
N ILE A 50 -3.56 1.59 -9.71
CA ILE A 50 -3.98 0.87 -10.92
C ILE A 50 -5.49 0.71 -10.92
N GLY A 51 -6.15 1.55 -11.73
CA GLY A 51 -7.59 1.57 -11.97
C GLY A 51 -7.93 2.77 -12.84
N THR A 52 -7.96 2.54 -14.16
CA THR A 52 -7.95 3.49 -15.32
C THR A 52 -6.60 4.03 -15.73
#